data_AF-A0A8H8BTJ5-F1
#
_entry.id   AF-A0A8H8BTJ5-F1
#
_cell.length_a   1.000
_cell.length_b   1.000
_cell.length_c   1.000
_cell.angle_alpha   90.00
_cell.angle_beta   90.00
_cell.angle_gamma   90.00
#
_symmetry.space_group_name_H-M   'P 1'
#
loop_
_entity.id
_entity.type
_entity.pdbx_description
1 polymer ?
#
loop_
_entity_poly.entity_id
_entity_poly.type
_entity_poly.pdbx_seq_one_letter_code
_entity_poly.pdbx_strand_id
1 'polypeptide(L)'
;ILTTIIPTSHPTLHTLTILTDSLYLLKCLTEYVPIWERNGYRDSKGQYVENSEELADLASMVLHFERVGVRVAFWLVGSAANKDARKLASEAVEETRKVGEDGDVPSAEVEILDMKGLEGDMKDLELELERGSVNF
;
A
#
# COMPACT_ATOMS: atom_id res chain seq x y z
N ILE A 1 -9.21 46.67 -19.53
CA ILE A 1 -8.15 46.00 -18.74
C ILE A 1 -7.97 44.63 -19.36
N LEU A 2 -6.93 44.44 -20.16
CA LEU A 2 -6.63 43.16 -20.80
C LEU A 2 -5.88 42.31 -19.80
N THR A 3 -6.54 41.31 -19.24
CA THR A 3 -5.88 40.29 -18.41
C THR A 3 -5.15 39.35 -19.35
N THR A 4 -3.85 39.57 -19.51
CA THR A 4 -2.96 38.65 -20.23
C THR A 4 -2.99 37.31 -19.50
N ILE A 5 -3.65 36.33 -20.10
CA ILE A 5 -3.57 34.92 -19.70
C ILE A 5 -2.18 34.46 -20.16
N ILE A 6 -1.20 34.49 -19.26
CA ILE A 6 0.08 33.83 -19.50
C ILE A 6 -0.17 32.34 -19.25
N PRO A 7 -0.12 31.46 -20.26
CA PRO A 7 -0.11 30.02 -20.00
C PRO A 7 1.21 29.71 -19.30
N THR A 8 1.15 29.40 -18.02
CA THR A 8 2.29 28.89 -17.26
C THR A 8 2.66 27.52 -17.84
N SER A 9 3.64 27.48 -18.73
CA SER A 9 4.15 26.28 -19.39
C SER A 9 5.02 25.43 -18.45
N HIS A 10 4.59 25.24 -17.20
CA HIS A 10 5.18 24.23 -16.33
C HIS A 10 4.48 22.90 -16.60
N PRO A 11 5.23 21.79 -16.76
CA PRO A 11 4.63 20.48 -16.83
C PRO A 11 3.91 20.23 -15.50
N THR A 12 2.59 20.40 -15.48
CA THR A 12 1.77 19.98 -14.36
C THR A 12 1.77 18.46 -14.33
N LEU A 13 2.07 17.88 -13.17
CA LEU A 13 1.99 16.45 -12.97
C LEU A 13 0.51 16.06 -13.08
N HIS A 14 0.15 15.33 -14.13
CA HIS A 14 -1.24 14.89 -14.34
C HIS A 14 -1.45 13.43 -13.95
N THR A 15 -0.39 12.62 -14.06
CA THR A 15 -0.44 11.18 -13.82
C THR A 15 0.82 10.73 -13.11
N LEU A 16 0.65 9.94 -12.06
CA LEU A 16 1.70 9.24 -11.33
C LEU A 16 1.44 7.73 -11.46
N THR A 17 2.32 7.02 -12.16
CA THR A 17 2.26 5.56 -12.24
C THR A 17 3.30 4.95 -11.31
N ILE A 18 2.86 4.18 -10.33
CA ILE A 18 3.69 3.45 -9.38
C ILE A 18 3.88 2.03 -9.91
N LEU A 19 5.11 1.68 -10.29
CA LEU A 19 5.46 0.33 -10.71
C LEU A 19 5.84 -0.48 -9.47
N THR A 20 5.25 -1.65 -9.31
CA THR A 20 5.50 -2.53 -8.14
C THR A 20 5.50 -3.99 -8.57
N ASP A 21 6.33 -4.83 -7.96
CA ASP A 21 6.25 -6.30 -8.07
C ASP A 21 5.46 -6.93 -6.91
N SER A 22 4.89 -6.11 -6.02
CA SER A 22 4.07 -6.57 -4.90
C SER A 22 2.60 -6.69 -5.31
N LEU A 23 2.18 -7.93 -5.62
CA LEU A 23 0.76 -8.26 -5.81
C LEU A 23 -0.06 -7.98 -4.54
N TYR A 24 0.54 -8.19 -3.37
CA TYR A 24 -0.06 -7.87 -2.08
C TYR A 24 -0.44 -6.39 -2.01
N LEU A 25 0.50 -5.48 -2.28
CA LEU A 25 0.27 -4.04 -2.22
C LEU A 25 -0.84 -3.62 -3.18
N LEU A 26 -0.82 -4.14 -4.41
CA LEU A 26 -1.83 -3.84 -5.41
C LEU A 26 -3.22 -4.20 -4.89
N LYS A 27 -3.41 -5.45 -4.43
CA LYS A 27 -4.70 -5.93 -3.92
C LYS A 27 -5.17 -5.15 -2.71
N CYS A 28 -4.28 -4.85 -1.77
CA CYS A 28 -4.62 -4.03 -0.61
C CYS A 28 -5.22 -2.68 -1.03
N LEU A 29 -4.58 -1.96 -1.94
CA LEU A 29 -5.02 -0.62 -2.34
C LEU A 29 -6.23 -0.63 -3.29
N THR A 30 -6.38 -1.65 -4.13
CA THR A 30 -7.46 -1.69 -5.14
C THR A 30 -8.71 -2.40 -4.66
N GLU A 31 -8.59 -3.36 -3.73
CA GLU A 31 -9.68 -4.24 -3.33
C GLU A 31 -9.99 -4.12 -1.82
N TYR A 32 -8.98 -4.16 -0.96
CA TYR A 32 -9.21 -4.42 0.47
C TYR A 32 -9.35 -3.17 1.34
N VAL A 33 -8.52 -2.16 1.15
CA VAL A 33 -8.59 -0.91 1.93
C VAL A 33 -10.00 -0.30 1.91
N PRO A 34 -10.72 -0.21 0.76
CA PRO A 34 -12.10 0.29 0.75
C PRO A 34 -13.10 -0.54 1.59
N ILE A 35 -12.81 -1.81 1.83
CA ILE A 35 -13.62 -2.70 2.69
C ILE A 35 -13.21 -2.47 4.16
N TRP A 36 -11.91 -2.47 4.44
CA TRP A 36 -11.37 -2.29 5.78
C TRP A 36 -11.68 -0.92 6.38
N GLU A 37 -11.68 0.14 5.57
CA GLU A 37 -12.12 1.47 6.01
C GLU A 37 -13.54 1.47 6.58
N ARG A 38 -14.43 0.58 6.08
CA ARG A 38 -15.81 0.48 6.54
C ARG A 38 -15.96 -0.32 7.83
N ASN A 39 -15.06 -1.27 8.08
CA ASN A 39 -15.12 -2.15 9.25
C ASN A 39 -14.10 -1.79 10.35
N GLY A 40 -13.37 -0.68 10.18
CA GLY A 40 -12.39 -0.20 11.14
C GLY A 40 -11.07 -0.96 11.12
N TYR A 41 -10.68 -1.48 9.95
CA TYR A 41 -9.46 -2.26 9.73
C TYR A 41 -9.37 -3.51 10.60
N ARG A 42 -10.49 -4.22 10.70
CA ARG A 42 -10.56 -5.48 11.46
C ARG A 42 -10.76 -6.69 10.56
N ASP A 43 -10.13 -7.79 10.94
CA ASP A 43 -10.35 -9.11 10.33
C ASP A 43 -11.63 -9.78 10.89
N SER A 44 -11.96 -10.96 10.38
CA SER A 44 -13.12 -11.76 10.82
C SER A 44 -13.02 -12.21 12.30
N LYS A 45 -11.81 -12.22 12.87
CA LYS A 45 -11.55 -12.54 14.28
C LYS A 45 -11.59 -11.29 15.17
N GLY A 46 -11.94 -10.14 14.60
CA GLY A 46 -11.99 -8.84 15.27
C GLY A 46 -10.62 -8.25 15.62
N GLN A 47 -9.53 -8.85 15.12
CA GLN A 47 -8.17 -8.35 15.28
C GLN A 47 -7.88 -7.26 14.25
N TYR A 48 -6.88 -6.41 14.51
CA TYR A 48 -6.45 -5.45 13.51
C TYR A 48 -5.77 -6.17 12.35
N VAL A 49 -6.09 -5.75 11.13
CA VAL A 49 -5.41 -6.22 9.93
C VAL A 49 -3.94 -5.79 10.00
N GLU A 50 -3.05 -6.72 9.66
CA GLU A 50 -1.61 -6.47 9.62
C GLU A 50 -1.29 -5.33 8.64
N ASN A 51 -0.39 -4.42 9.06
CA ASN A 51 -0.01 -3.21 8.31
C ASN A 51 -1.17 -2.26 7.95
N SER A 52 -2.30 -2.34 8.67
CA SER A 52 -3.47 -1.52 8.39
C SER A 52 -3.21 -0.01 8.49
N GLU A 53 -2.37 0.41 9.43
CA GLU A 53 -2.00 1.81 9.62
C GLU A 53 -1.22 2.35 8.41
N GLU A 54 -0.17 1.65 7.98
CA GLU A 54 0.65 2.06 6.84
C GLU A 54 -0.15 2.04 5.52
N LEU A 55 -1.04 1.05 5.36
CA LEU A 55 -1.92 0.97 4.19
C LEU A 55 -2.98 2.07 4.19
N ALA A 56 -3.51 2.45 5.35
CA ALA A 56 -4.43 3.59 5.49
C ALA A 56 -3.74 4.91 5.13
N ASP A 57 -2.52 5.11 5.62
CA ASP A 57 -1.72 6.31 5.31
C ASP A 57 -1.41 6.39 3.82
N LEU A 58 -1.01 5.27 3.21
CA LEU A 58 -0.75 5.22 1.77
C LEU A 58 -2.01 5.51 0.95
N ALA A 59 -3.16 4.95 1.32
CA ALA A 59 -4.43 5.24 0.66
C ALA A 59 -4.84 6.70 0.82
N SER A 60 -4.62 7.30 1.99
CA SER A 60 -4.85 8.73 2.24
C SER A 60 -3.98 9.61 1.34
N MET A 61 -2.70 9.24 1.14
CA MET A 61 -1.81 9.93 0.20
C MET A 61 -2.30 9.83 -1.24
N VAL A 62 -2.75 8.64 -1.68
CA VAL A 62 -3.33 8.45 -3.01
C VAL A 62 -4.52 9.40 -3.21
N LEU A 63 -5.46 9.41 -2.26
CA LEU A 63 -6.63 10.29 -2.29
C LEU A 63 -6.24 11.77 -2.28
N HIS A 64 -5.20 12.16 -1.56
CA HIS A 64 -4.69 13.53 -1.57
C HIS A 64 -4.26 13.97 -2.97
N PHE A 65 -3.46 13.14 -3.65
CA PHE A 65 -2.99 13.40 -5.01
C PHE A 65 -4.15 13.47 -6.01
N GLU A 66 -5.12 12.57 -5.90
CA GLU A 66 -6.31 12.59 -6.76
C GLU A 66 -7.16 13.86 -6.57
N ARG A 67 -7.30 14.34 -5.33
CA ARG A 67 -8.04 15.59 -5.03
C ARG A 67 -7.38 16.82 -5.64
N VAL A 68 -6.06 16.83 -5.79
CA VAL A 68 -5.33 17.94 -6.45
C VAL A 68 -5.19 17.76 -7.96
N GLY A 69 -5.84 16.74 -8.53
CA GLY A 69 -5.92 16.52 -9.98
C GLY A 69 -4.83 15.62 -10.56
N VAL A 70 -4.06 14.92 -9.72
CA VAL A 70 -3.06 13.93 -10.15
C VAL A 70 -3.70 12.55 -10.15
N ARG A 71 -3.81 11.88 -11.30
CA ARG A 71 -4.23 10.49 -11.35
C ARG A 71 -3.12 9.58 -10.85
N VAL A 72 -3.39 8.79 -9.81
CA VAL A 72 -2.45 7.79 -9.33
C VAL A 72 -2.86 6.42 -9.87
N ALA A 73 -1.93 5.71 -10.49
CA ALA A 73 -2.14 4.38 -11.03
C ALA A 73 -1.07 3.42 -10.52
N PHE A 74 -1.46 2.18 -10.25
CA PHE A 74 -0.53 1.13 -9.88
C PHE A 74 -0.37 0.16 -11.06
N TRP A 75 0.87 -0.20 -11.37
CA TRP A 75 1.19 -1.14 -12.43
C TRP A 75 2.01 -2.30 -11.87
N LEU A 76 1.43 -3.51 -11.90
CA LEU A 76 2.13 -4.72 -11.51
C LEU A 76 3.16 -5.10 -12.57
N VAL A 77 4.42 -5.15 -12.18
CA VAL A 77 5.51 -5.62 -13.03
C VAL A 77 6.09 -6.93 -12.51
N GLY A 78 6.71 -7.70 -13.41
CA GLY A 78 7.54 -8.82 -12.97
C GLY A 78 8.78 -8.33 -12.22
N SER A 79 9.26 -9.13 -11.26
CA SER A 79 10.43 -8.81 -10.42
C SER A 79 11.66 -8.35 -11.21
N ALA A 80 11.86 -8.84 -12.44
CA ALA A 80 12.97 -8.44 -13.28
C ALA A 80 12.94 -6.96 -13.71
N ALA A 81 11.77 -6.33 -13.75
CA ALA A 81 11.59 -4.92 -14.10
C ALA A 81 11.64 -3.99 -12.87
N ASN A 82 11.61 -4.55 -11.65
CA ASN A 82 11.71 -3.81 -10.39
C ASN A 82 13.07 -4.01 -9.68
N LYS A 83 14.10 -4.43 -10.42
CA LYS A 83 15.40 -4.84 -9.87
C LYS A 83 16.10 -3.72 -9.11
N ASP A 84 16.09 -2.50 -9.64
CA ASP A 84 16.81 -1.38 -9.04
C ASP A 84 16.18 -0.97 -7.70
N ALA A 85 14.85 -0.86 -7.65
CA ALA A 85 14.12 -0.60 -6.41
C ALA A 85 14.36 -1.71 -5.37
N ARG A 86 14.31 -2.97 -5.80
CA ARG A 86 14.56 -4.11 -4.91
C ARG A 86 15.99 -4.14 -4.38
N LYS A 87 16.97 -3.82 -5.22
CA LYS A 87 18.38 -3.71 -4.83
C LYS A 87 18.57 -2.62 -3.79
N LEU A 88 18.02 -1.43 -4.01
CA LEU A 88 18.10 -0.32 -3.06
C LEU A 88 17.42 -0.67 -1.73
N ALA A 89 16.25 -1.33 -1.76
CA ALA A 89 15.59 -1.80 -0.54
C ALA A 89 16.45 -2.82 0.22
N SER A 90 17.08 -3.76 -0.48
CA SER A 90 17.98 -4.75 0.15
C SER A 90 19.23 -4.09 0.75
N GLU A 91 19.80 -3.09 0.08
CA GLU A 91 20.97 -2.36 0.58
C GLU A 91 20.64 -1.59 1.87
N ALA A 92 19.47 -0.96 1.93
CA ALA A 92 19.00 -0.26 3.14
C ALA A 92 18.82 -1.21 4.33
N VAL A 93 18.25 -2.41 4.11
CA VAL A 93 18.10 -3.43 5.17
C VAL A 93 19.47 -3.87 5.69
N GLU A 94 20.43 -4.14 4.80
CA GLU A 94 21.79 -4.52 5.19
C GLU A 94 22.53 -3.40 5.94
N GLU A 95 22.30 -2.14 5.57
CA GLU A 95 22.86 -0.99 6.29
C GLU A 95 22.30 -0.90 7.71
N THR A 96 20.98 -1.02 7.88
CA THR A 96 20.35 -1.04 9.21
C THR A 96 20.82 -2.20 10.08
N ARG A 97 21.08 -3.37 9.47
CA ARG A 97 21.63 -4.53 10.18
C ARG A 97 23.02 -4.25 10.74
N LYS A 98 23.90 -3.62 9.94
CA LYS A 98 25.27 -3.29 10.36
C LYS A 98 25.32 -2.23 11.45
N VAL A 99 24.39 -1.27 11.44
CA VAL A 99 24.24 -0.29 12.54
C VAL A 99 23.80 -0.97 13.84
N GLY A 100 23.02 -2.05 13.75
CA GLY A 100 22.61 -2.86 14.91
C GLY A 100 23.69 -3.83 15.42
N GLU A 101 24.70 -4.19 14.63
CA GLU A 101 25.79 -5.09 15.08
C GLU A 101 26.88 -4.36 15.89
N ASP A 102 26.94 -3.02 15.83
CA ASP A 102 27.84 -2.18 16.66
C ASP A 102 27.18 -1.72 17.99
N GLY A 103 25.92 -2.10 18.25
CA GLY A 103 25.19 -1.81 19.49
C GLY A 103 24.35 -3.01 19.93
N ASP A 104 24.70 -3.61 21.07
CA ASP A 104 24.05 -4.79 21.68
C ASP A 104 22.51 -4.69 21.76
N VAL A 105 21.78 -5.29 20.79
CA VAL A 105 20.37 -5.70 20.91
C VAL A 105 20.01 -6.79 19.88
N PRO A 106 19.05 -7.69 20.19
CA PRO A 106 18.92 -9.01 19.57
C PRO A 106 18.24 -8.98 18.20
N SER A 107 18.71 -9.89 17.34
CA SER A 107 18.17 -10.24 16.02
C SER A 107 16.64 -10.29 16.00
N ALA A 108 16.01 -9.23 15.47
CA ALA A 108 14.66 -9.35 14.96
C ALA A 108 14.74 -10.11 13.63
N GLU A 109 14.22 -11.33 13.62
CA GLU A 109 14.01 -12.09 12.40
C GLU A 109 13.08 -11.28 11.49
N VAL A 110 13.57 -10.90 10.31
CA VAL A 110 12.71 -10.37 9.25
C VAL A 110 11.94 -11.56 8.70
N GLU A 111 10.76 -11.82 9.27
CA GLU A 111 9.83 -12.78 8.71
C GLU A 111 9.39 -12.28 7.33
N ILE A 112 9.84 -12.97 6.29
CA ILE A 112 9.28 -12.83 4.94
C ILE A 112 7.87 -13.40 5.04
N LEU A 113 6.88 -12.51 5.16
CA LEU A 113 5.46 -12.82 5.36
C LEU A 113 4.96 -13.84 4.32
N ASP A 114 4.71 -15.07 4.81
CA ASP A 114 4.10 -16.17 4.06
C ASP A 114 2.62 -15.82 3.84
N MET A 115 2.17 -15.87 2.59
CA MET A 115 0.85 -15.37 2.11
C MET A 115 -0.38 -16.10 2.70
N LYS A 116 -0.22 -16.98 3.69
CA LYS A 116 -1.29 -17.86 4.18
C LYS A 116 -2.33 -17.18 5.07
N GLY A 117 -1.97 -16.10 5.78
CA GLY A 117 -2.89 -15.44 6.72
C GLY A 117 -4.05 -14.72 6.01
N LEU A 118 -3.72 -13.93 4.99
CA LEU A 118 -4.67 -13.05 4.29
C LEU A 118 -5.73 -13.81 3.47
N GLU A 119 -5.39 -14.98 2.91
CA GLU A 119 -6.37 -15.77 2.13
C GLU A 119 -7.51 -16.33 3.01
N GLY A 120 -7.20 -16.67 4.27
CA GLY A 120 -8.18 -17.17 5.24
C GLY A 120 -9.13 -16.05 5.68
N ASP A 121 -8.56 -14.94 6.13
CA ASP A 121 -9.33 -13.81 6.64
C ASP A 121 -10.20 -13.17 5.55
N MET A 122 -9.77 -13.22 4.28
CA MET A 122 -10.52 -12.69 3.13
C MET A 122 -11.73 -13.56 2.75
N LYS A 123 -11.58 -14.90 2.74
CA LYS A 123 -12.73 -15.78 2.49
C LYS A 123 -13.80 -15.57 3.54
N ASP A 124 -13.40 -15.38 4.79
CA ASP A 124 -14.34 -15.17 5.88
C ASP A 124 -15.02 -13.81 5.78
N LEU A 125 -14.30 -12.74 5.41
CA LEU A 125 -14.89 -11.41 5.15
C LEU A 125 -15.84 -11.38 3.95
N GLU A 126 -15.48 -12.03 2.83
CA GLU A 126 -16.38 -12.18 1.69
C GLU A 126 -17.63 -12.98 2.06
N LEU A 127 -17.46 -14.06 2.83
CA LEU A 127 -18.58 -14.82 3.39
C LEU A 127 -19.45 -13.97 4.33
N GLU A 128 -18.86 -13.09 5.14
CA GLU A 128 -19.60 -12.19 6.04
C GLU A 128 -20.33 -11.07 5.28
N LEU A 129 -19.74 -10.54 4.21
CA LEU A 129 -20.39 -9.57 3.31
C LEU A 129 -21.52 -10.22 2.50
N GLU A 130 -21.36 -11.47 2.06
CA GLU A 130 -22.42 -12.25 1.41
C GLU A 130 -23.52 -12.67 2.39
N ARG A 131 -23.17 -12.97 3.64
CA ARG A 131 -24.12 -13.26 4.74
C ARG A 131 -24.78 -12.00 5.31
N GLY A 132 -24.20 -10.82 5.06
CA GLY A 132 -24.62 -9.51 5.55
C GLY A 132 -25.75 -8.85 4.75
N SER A 133 -26.43 -9.59 3.88
CA SER A 133 -27.82 -9.25 3.58
C SER A 133 -28.66 -9.64 4.81
N VAL A 134 -29.28 -8.65 5.46
CA VAL A 134 -30.07 -8.69 6.74
C VAL A 134 -29.22 -8.23 7.95
N ASN A 135 -29.42 -7.07 8.62
CA ASN A 135 -30.52 -6.11 8.76
C ASN A 135 -29.95 -4.69 9.04
N PHE A 136 -30.79 -3.67 8.79
CA PHE A 136 -30.63 -2.25 9.15
C PHE A 136 -30.38 -1.99 10.64
#